data_AF-A0A7S0NZP6-F1
#
_entry.id   AF-A0A7S0NZP6-F1
#
_cell.length_a   1.000
_cell.length_b   1.000
_cell.length_c   1.000
_cell.angle_alpha   90.00
_cell.angle_beta   90.00
_cell.angle_gamma   90.00
#
_symmetry.space_group_name_H-M   'P 1'
#
loop_
_entity.id
_entity.type
_entity.pdbx_description
1 polymer ?
#
loop_
_entity_poly.entity_id
_entity_poly.type
_entity_poly.pdbx_seq_one_letter_code
_entity_poly.pdbx_strand_id
1 'polypeptide(L)'
;LLAHYGGWAHVPSQLTVPLFELQPSRQSESTRKRFKALAHLPLGCTFYLAELDLGLFLSDELKQQFASELKRRADRRLRTKEEELRQKDEEERRESERRKHGKSALAEELETMSLSAREAARRRQQSQYAAPEIHLAPEWQLQWEQQQQQQQ
;
A
#
# COMPACT_ATOMS: atom_id res chain seq x y z
N LEU A 1 12.98 2.12 -32.22
CA LEU A 1 14.41 1.83 -32.56
C LEU A 1 14.54 1.25 -33.97
N LEU A 2 14.02 0.05 -34.26
CA LEU A 2 14.16 -0.54 -35.59
C LEU A 2 13.61 0.36 -36.71
N ALA A 3 12.43 0.96 -36.49
CA ALA A 3 11.84 1.93 -37.42
C ALA A 3 12.69 3.21 -37.63
N HIS A 4 13.45 3.63 -36.61
CA HIS A 4 14.30 4.82 -36.67
C HIS A 4 15.62 4.54 -37.40
N TYR A 5 16.26 3.41 -37.07
CA TYR A 5 17.56 3.04 -37.61
C TYR A 5 17.47 2.20 -38.90
N GLY A 6 16.26 1.82 -39.34
CA GLY A 6 16.04 1.10 -40.60
C GLY A 6 16.60 -0.32 -40.65
N GLY A 7 17.04 -0.89 -39.52
CA GLY A 7 17.61 -2.24 -39.45
C GLY A 7 18.48 -2.44 -38.20
N TRP A 8 18.68 -3.70 -37.81
CA TRP A 8 19.47 -4.04 -36.62
C TRP A 8 20.96 -3.69 -36.76
N ALA A 9 21.51 -3.75 -37.97
CA ALA A 9 22.91 -3.42 -38.25
C ALA A 9 23.25 -1.94 -38.02
N HIS A 10 22.25 -1.06 -38.06
CA HIS A 10 22.43 0.39 -37.88
C HIS A 10 22.12 0.86 -36.46
N VAL A 11 21.66 -0.04 -35.58
CA VAL A 11 21.44 0.30 -34.17
C VAL A 11 22.81 0.38 -33.48
N PRO A 12 23.12 1.46 -32.76
CA PRO A 12 24.39 1.58 -32.06
C PRO A 12 24.57 0.44 -31.04
N SER A 13 25.80 -0.07 -30.94
CA SER A 13 26.14 -1.15 -30.00
C SER A 13 26.08 -0.72 -28.53
N GLN A 14 26.19 0.59 -28.27
CA GLN A 14 26.10 1.18 -26.95
C GLN A 14 25.23 2.43 -27.02
N LEU A 15 24.39 2.62 -25.99
CA LEU A 15 23.50 3.77 -25.88
C LEU A 15 23.50 4.26 -24.44
N THR A 16 23.77 5.55 -24.24
CA THR A 16 23.69 6.19 -22.93
C THR A 16 22.41 7.00 -22.87
N VAL A 17 21.48 6.56 -22.03
CA VAL A 17 20.13 7.12 -21.93
C VAL A 17 19.73 7.28 -20.47
N PRO A 18 18.96 8.32 -20.12
CA PRO A 18 18.36 8.44 -18.80
C PRO A 18 17.44 7.26 -18.49
N LEU A 19 17.47 6.83 -17.22
CA LEU A 19 16.57 5.82 -16.69
C LEU A 19 15.31 6.51 -16.15
N PHE A 20 14.13 6.11 -16.63
CA PHE A 20 12.85 6.60 -16.10
C PHE A 20 12.40 5.83 -14.86
N GLU A 21 12.46 4.50 -14.92
CA GLU A 21 11.91 3.63 -13.88
C GLU A 21 12.58 2.25 -13.93
N LEU A 22 12.80 1.65 -12.76
CA LEU A 22 13.16 0.24 -12.61
C LEU A 22 12.00 -0.47 -11.95
N GLN A 23 11.36 -1.37 -12.69
CA GLN A 23 10.27 -2.17 -12.16
C GLN A 23 10.80 -3.55 -11.74
N PRO A 24 10.78 -3.90 -10.43
CA PRO A 24 11.08 -5.25 -9.99
C PRO A 24 10.02 -6.21 -10.52
N SER A 25 10.46 -7.37 -11.00
CA SER A 25 9.61 -8.43 -11.47
C SER A 25 10.17 -9.79 -11.04
N ARG A 26 9.30 -10.79 -11.02
CA ARG A 26 9.67 -12.17 -10.74
C ARG A 26 9.27 -13.04 -11.91
N GLN A 27 10.20 -13.89 -12.33
CA GLN A 27 9.96 -14.81 -13.41
C GLN A 27 8.89 -15.83 -13.03
N SER A 28 7.84 -15.88 -13.83
CA SER A 28 6.73 -16.81 -13.76
C SER A 28 6.47 -17.37 -15.17
N GLU A 29 5.56 -18.33 -15.28
CA GLU A 29 5.16 -18.87 -16.58
C GLU A 29 4.59 -17.79 -17.52
N SER A 30 3.88 -16.80 -16.97
CA SER A 30 3.30 -15.72 -17.76
C SER A 30 4.35 -14.71 -18.23
N THR A 31 5.31 -14.33 -17.38
CA THR A 31 6.40 -13.42 -17.77
C THR A 31 7.35 -14.09 -18.74
N ARG A 32 7.62 -15.39 -18.58
CA ARG A 32 8.45 -16.17 -19.51
C ARG A 32 7.87 -16.20 -20.93
N LYS A 33 6.55 -16.38 -21.04
CA LYS A 33 5.84 -16.33 -22.35
C LYS A 33 5.86 -14.93 -22.96
N ARG A 34 5.73 -13.89 -22.14
CA ARG A 34 5.69 -12.49 -22.58
C ARG A 34 7.07 -11.97 -23.00
N PHE A 35 8.10 -12.23 -22.19
CA PHE A 35 9.46 -11.73 -22.39
C PHE A 35 10.39 -12.85 -22.86
N LYS A 36 10.26 -13.23 -24.14
CA LYS A 36 11.01 -14.34 -24.73
C LYS A 36 12.54 -14.21 -24.57
N ALA A 37 13.06 -12.98 -24.62
CA ALA A 37 14.49 -12.72 -24.40
C ALA A 37 14.96 -13.12 -23.00
N LEU A 38 14.06 -13.08 -22.00
CA LEU A 38 14.35 -13.45 -20.61
C LEU A 38 13.91 -14.88 -20.29
N ALA A 39 13.50 -15.68 -21.28
CA ALA A 39 12.94 -17.01 -21.02
C ALA A 39 13.96 -18.03 -20.50
N HIS A 40 15.25 -17.73 -20.67
CA HIS A 40 16.36 -18.51 -20.12
C HIS A 40 16.50 -18.37 -18.60
N LEU A 41 15.88 -17.34 -17.99
CA LEU A 41 15.91 -17.16 -16.55
C LEU A 41 15.06 -18.24 -15.85
N PRO A 42 15.54 -18.82 -14.73
CA PRO A 42 14.77 -19.77 -13.94
C PRO A 42 13.46 -19.17 -13.41
N LEU A 43 12.44 -20.00 -13.23
CA LEU A 43 11.21 -19.59 -12.56
C LEU A 43 11.52 -19.17 -11.11
N GLY A 44 10.84 -18.13 -10.62
CA GLY A 44 11.06 -17.56 -9.30
C GLY A 44 12.24 -16.58 -9.19
N CYS A 45 13.11 -16.52 -10.22
CA CYS A 45 14.20 -15.54 -10.29
C CYS A 45 13.65 -14.11 -10.34
N THR A 46 14.27 -13.18 -9.61
CA THR A 46 13.92 -11.77 -9.65
C THR A 46 14.77 -11.05 -10.69
N PHE A 47 14.15 -10.13 -11.43
CA PHE A 47 14.82 -9.29 -12.41
C PHE A 47 14.18 -7.91 -12.43
N TYR A 48 14.87 -6.93 -13.02
CA TYR A 48 14.34 -5.58 -13.18
C TYR A 48 14.08 -5.28 -14.65
N LEU A 49 12.96 -4.63 -14.91
CA LEU A 49 12.67 -4.03 -16.21
C LEU A 49 12.98 -2.54 -16.13
N ALA A 50 13.93 -2.09 -16.94
CA ALA A 50 14.30 -0.69 -17.05
C ALA A 50 13.45 -0.01 -18.14
N GLU A 51 12.71 1.03 -17.76
CA GLU A 51 12.14 1.99 -18.71
C GLU A 51 13.15 3.11 -18.92
N LEU A 52 13.52 3.38 -20.18
CA LEU A 52 14.59 4.31 -20.56
C LEU A 52 14.02 5.47 -21.38
N ASP A 53 14.61 6.66 -21.26
CA ASP A 53 14.27 7.80 -22.09
C ASP A 53 15.06 7.77 -23.41
N LEU A 54 14.36 7.48 -24.51
CA LEU A 54 14.93 7.49 -25.84
C LEU A 54 14.62 8.80 -26.60
N GLY A 55 13.97 9.78 -25.98
CA GLY A 55 13.46 10.98 -26.65
C GLY A 55 14.54 11.77 -27.40
N LEU A 56 15.77 11.77 -26.91
CA LEU A 56 16.90 12.44 -27.57
C LEU A 56 17.37 11.77 -28.87
N PHE A 57 17.03 10.49 -29.07
CA PHE A 57 17.51 9.67 -30.18
C PHE A 57 16.44 9.40 -31.25
N LEU A 58 15.20 9.84 -31.03
CA LEU A 58 14.08 9.53 -31.91
C LEU A 58 13.55 10.81 -32.58
N SER A 59 13.12 10.69 -33.84
CA SER A 59 12.42 11.77 -34.54
C SER A 59 11.06 12.08 -33.90
N ASP A 60 10.57 13.30 -34.09
CA ASP A 60 9.30 13.73 -33.49
C ASP A 60 8.09 12.98 -34.05
N GLU A 61 8.12 12.60 -35.32
CA GLU A 61 7.11 11.75 -35.95
C GLU A 61 6.98 10.40 -35.22
N LEU A 62 8.12 9.78 -34.90
CA LEU A 62 8.14 8.51 -34.18
C LEU A 62 7.66 8.69 -32.74
N LYS A 63 8.02 9.79 -32.08
CA LYS A 63 7.49 10.11 -30.74
C LYS A 63 5.97 10.24 -30.78
N GLN A 64 5.42 10.90 -31.80
CA GLN A 64 3.98 11.06 -31.97
C GLN A 64 3.27 9.72 -32.19
N GLN A 65 3.86 8.81 -32.98
CA GLN A 65 3.32 7.45 -33.17
C GLN A 65 3.14 6.69 -31.85
N PHE A 66 4.03 6.90 -30.88
CA PHE A 66 3.97 6.25 -29.55
C PHE A 66 3.42 7.16 -28.43
N ALA A 67 2.94 8.37 -28.75
CA ALA A 67 2.58 9.36 -27.75
C ALA A 67 1.48 8.89 -26.78
N SER A 68 0.48 8.16 -27.29
CA SER A 68 -0.61 7.61 -26.47
C SER A 68 -0.10 6.59 -25.45
N GLU A 69 0.81 5.70 -25.85
CA GLU A 69 1.41 4.71 -24.97
C GLU A 69 2.34 5.35 -23.94
N LEU A 70 3.16 6.32 -24.36
CA LEU A 70 4.05 7.08 -23.48
C LEU A 70 3.25 7.84 -22.42
N LYS A 71 2.15 8.50 -22.84
CA LYS A 71 1.24 9.18 -21.91
C LYS A 71 0.63 8.21 -20.91
N ARG A 72 0.12 7.06 -21.36
CA ARG A 72 -0.45 6.04 -20.47
C ARG A 72 0.57 5.56 -19.42
N ARG A 73 1.84 5.40 -19.80
CA ARG A 73 2.91 5.01 -18.86
C ARG A 73 3.23 6.14 -17.87
N ALA A 74 3.26 7.39 -18.33
CA ALA A 74 3.46 8.55 -17.46
C ALA A 74 2.33 8.70 -16.44
N ASP A 75 1.07 8.57 -16.86
CA ASP A 75 -0.10 8.64 -15.99
C ASP A 75 -0.08 7.50 -14.95
N ARG A 76 0.32 6.29 -15.36
CA ARG A 76 0.51 5.16 -14.43
C ARG A 76 1.54 5.50 -13.35
N ARG A 77 2.70 6.05 -13.72
CA ARG A 77 3.74 6.43 -12.76
C ARG A 77 3.28 7.51 -11.78
N LEU A 78 2.55 8.51 -12.27
CA LEU A 78 2.01 9.57 -11.42
C LEU A 78 1.04 8.98 -10.39
N ARG A 79 0.10 8.13 -10.84
CA ARG A 79 -0.86 7.47 -9.94
C ARG A 79 -0.18 6.60 -8.88
N THR A 80 0.83 5.81 -9.26
CA THR A 80 1.59 5.00 -8.31
C THR A 80 2.27 5.86 -7.26
N LYS A 81 2.93 6.96 -7.66
CA LYS A 81 3.56 7.90 -6.71
C LYS A 81 2.56 8.56 -5.78
N GLU A 82 1.41 8.97 -6.29
CA GLU A 82 0.34 9.56 -5.48
C GLU A 82 -0.22 8.56 -4.47
N GLU A 83 -0.38 7.29 -4.87
CA GLU A 83 -0.85 6.22 -3.99
C GLU A 83 0.16 5.90 -2.89
N GLU A 84 1.44 5.80 -3.22
CA GLU A 84 2.54 5.62 -2.26
C GLU A 84 2.58 6.76 -1.24
N LEU A 85 2.44 8.02 -1.69
CA LEU A 85 2.41 9.19 -0.81
C LEU A 85 1.21 9.14 0.14
N ARG A 86 0.01 8.83 -0.36
CA ARG A 86 -1.20 8.70 0.47
C ARG A 86 -1.07 7.59 1.51
N GLN A 87 -0.48 6.46 1.14
CA GLN A 87 -0.25 5.36 2.08
C GLN A 87 0.71 5.79 3.19
N LYS A 88 1.77 6.50 2.84
CA LYS A 88 2.73 7.03 3.81
C LYS A 88 2.10 8.04 4.76
N ASP A 89 1.31 8.99 4.25
CA ASP A 89 0.62 9.99 5.07
C ASP A 89 -0.36 9.32 6.06
N GLU A 90 -1.09 8.30 5.62
CA GLU A 90 -2.00 7.54 6.48
C GLU A 90 -1.24 6.71 7.54
N GLU A 91 -0.09 6.14 7.18
CA GLU A 91 0.79 5.45 8.12
C GLU A 91 1.33 6.40 9.19
N GLU A 92 1.81 7.59 8.79
CA GLU A 92 2.28 8.63 9.71
C GLU A 92 1.14 9.12 10.62
N ARG A 93 -0.07 9.30 10.09
CA ARG A 93 -1.25 9.67 10.87
C ARG A 93 -1.57 8.62 11.92
N ARG A 94 -1.62 7.34 11.54
CA ARG A 94 -1.82 6.22 12.46
C ARG A 94 -0.72 6.17 13.52
N GLU A 95 0.53 6.35 13.14
CA GLU A 95 1.63 6.38 14.10
C GLU A 95 1.50 7.54 15.09
N SER A 96 1.11 8.72 14.63
CA SER A 96 0.88 9.88 15.50
C SER A 96 -0.26 9.63 16.49
N GLU A 97 -1.32 8.95 16.08
CA GLU A 97 -2.42 8.54 16.94
C GLU A 97 -1.96 7.50 17.97
N ARG A 98 -1.13 6.53 17.57
CA ARG A 98 -0.51 5.54 18.47
C ARG A 98 0.37 6.21 19.53
N ARG A 99 1.19 7.18 19.13
CA ARG A 99 2.03 7.97 20.06
C ARG A 99 1.18 8.75 21.06
N LYS A 100 0.07 9.35 20.63
CA LYS A 100 -0.87 10.07 21.52
C LYS A 100 -1.59 9.15 22.50
N HIS A 101 -1.91 7.92 22.10
CA HIS A 101 -2.64 6.95 22.95
C HIS A 101 -1.73 6.06 23.82
N GLY A 102 -0.40 6.23 23.78
CA GLY A 102 0.55 5.58 24.71
C GLY A 102 0.68 4.06 24.57
N LYS A 103 0.01 3.43 23.61
CA LYS A 103 0.11 1.98 23.35
C LYS A 103 1.31 1.72 22.45
N SER A 104 2.34 1.05 22.98
CA SER A 104 3.48 0.62 22.17
C SER A 104 3.04 -0.49 21.20
N ALA A 105 3.64 -0.54 20.01
CA ALA A 105 3.36 -1.58 19.01
C ALA A 105 3.54 -3.00 19.58
N LEU A 106 4.48 -3.16 20.52
CA LEU A 106 4.73 -4.39 21.26
C LEU A 106 3.55 -4.79 22.17
N ALA A 107 2.85 -3.83 22.78
CA ALA A 107 1.68 -4.11 23.62
C ALA A 107 0.47 -4.55 22.79
N GLU A 108 0.32 -4.02 21.58
CA GLU A 108 -0.74 -4.37 20.63
C GLU A 108 -0.51 -5.73 19.97
N GLU A 109 0.74 -6.05 19.62
CA GLU A 109 1.16 -7.40 19.20
C GLU A 109 1.02 -8.42 20.34
N LEU A 110 1.38 -8.05 21.58
CA LEU A 110 1.16 -8.89 22.75
C LEU A 110 -0.33 -9.10 23.03
N GLU A 111 -1.21 -8.10 22.86
CA GLU A 111 -2.66 -8.27 22.99
C GLU A 111 -3.25 -9.15 21.87
N THR A 112 -2.80 -8.98 20.63
CA THR A 112 -3.27 -9.79 19.50
C THR A 112 -2.74 -11.23 19.56
N MET A 113 -1.56 -11.45 20.15
CA MET A 113 -1.00 -12.78 20.38
C MET A 113 -1.44 -13.43 21.70
N SER A 114 -1.84 -12.67 22.74
CA SER A 114 -2.28 -13.24 24.03
C SER A 114 -3.74 -13.68 24.03
N LEU A 115 -4.54 -13.31 23.03
CA LEU A 115 -5.90 -13.84 22.86
C LEU A 115 -5.86 -15.31 22.41
N SER A 116 -5.79 -16.21 23.38
CA SER A 116 -5.93 -17.65 23.14
C SER A 116 -7.40 -18.03 22.91
N ALA A 117 -7.65 -19.12 22.16
CA ALA A 117 -8.99 -19.68 21.96
C ALA A 117 -9.76 -19.96 23.28
N ARG A 118 -9.04 -20.07 24.41
CA ARG A 118 -9.59 -20.22 25.77
C ARG A 118 -10.19 -18.92 26.32
N GLU A 119 -9.66 -17.75 25.94
CA GLU A 119 -10.18 -16.45 26.41
C GLU A 119 -11.53 -16.12 25.76
N ALA A 120 -11.71 -16.51 24.50
CA ALA A 120 -13.01 -16.46 23.82
C ALA A 120 -14.06 -17.38 24.45
N ALA A 121 -13.66 -18.57 24.94
CA ALA A 121 -14.55 -19.49 25.65
C ALA A 121 -14.97 -18.94 27.03
N ARG A 122 -14.05 -18.26 27.73
CA ARG A 122 -14.30 -17.67 29.05
C ARG A 122 -15.34 -16.54 29.01
N ARG A 123 -15.32 -15.70 27.97
CA ARG A 123 -16.35 -14.65 27.74
C ARG A 123 -17.74 -15.21 27.44
N ARG A 124 -17.83 -16.35 26.72
CA ARG A 124 -19.10 -17.05 26.48
C ARG A 124 -19.69 -17.63 27.76
N GLN A 125 -18.84 -18.12 28.67
CA GLN A 125 -19.24 -18.63 29.97
C GLN A 125 -19.64 -17.51 30.95
N GLN A 126 -18.98 -16.34 30.87
CA GLN A 126 -19.32 -15.16 31.68
C GLN A 126 -20.65 -14.51 31.28
N SER A 127 -21.04 -14.59 30.00
CA SER A 127 -22.34 -14.06 29.53
C SER A 127 -23.56 -14.91 29.94
N GLN A 128 -23.34 -16.06 30.59
CA GLN A 128 -24.41 -16.92 31.14
C GLN A 128 -24.76 -16.61 32.59
N TYR A 129 -23.97 -15.79 33.30
CA TYR A 129 -24.39 -15.27 34.60
C TYR A 129 -25.14 -13.97 34.35
N ALA A 130 -26.46 -14.01 34.58
CA ALA A 130 -27.35 -12.86 34.49
C ALA A 130 -26.70 -11.65 35.17
N ALA A 131 -26.55 -10.55 34.43
CA ALA A 131 -26.16 -9.27 35.00
C ALA A 131 -27.12 -8.96 36.17
N PRO A 132 -26.62 -8.64 37.37
CA PRO A 132 -27.51 -8.35 38.48
C PRO A 132 -28.36 -7.13 38.12
N GLU A 133 -29.66 -7.22 38.40
CA GLU A 133 -30.54 -6.05 38.33
C GLU A 133 -30.00 -5.00 39.29
N ILE A 134 -29.43 -3.94 38.74
CA ILE A 134 -28.95 -2.81 39.52
C ILE A 134 -30.18 -2.01 39.93
N HIS A 135 -30.66 -2.23 41.15
CA HIS A 135 -31.59 -1.31 41.78
C HIS A 135 -30.83 -0.04 42.15
N LEU A 136 -30.95 0.98 41.30
CA LEU A 136 -30.53 2.33 41.63
C LEU A 136 -31.45 2.85 42.73
N ALA A 137 -30.88 3.14 43.89
CA ALA A 137 -31.64 3.66 45.01
C ALA A 137 -32.11 5.11 44.69
N PRO A 138 -33.39 5.45 44.92
CA PRO A 138 -33.98 6.71 44.43
C PRO A 138 -33.34 7.97 45.02
N GLU A 139 -32.63 7.86 46.15
CA GLU A 139 -31.97 8.97 46.81
C GLU A 139 -30.95 9.72 45.95
N TRP A 140 -30.24 9.03 45.05
CA TRP A 140 -29.28 9.66 44.13
C TRP A 140 -29.99 10.63 43.17
N GLN A 141 -31.19 10.27 42.73
CA GLN A 141 -31.96 11.06 41.77
C GLN A 141 -32.50 12.34 42.43
N LEU A 142 -32.92 12.24 43.69
CA LEU A 142 -33.33 13.39 44.51
C LEU A 142 -32.16 14.34 44.85
N GLN A 143 -30.96 13.80 45.09
CA GLN A 143 -29.74 14.61 45.30
C GLN A 143 -29.35 15.37 44.03
N TRP A 144 -29.47 14.73 42.87
CA TRP A 144 -29.18 15.35 41.58
C TRP A 144 -30.17 16.47 41.26
N GLU A 145 -31.46 16.27 41.50
CA GLU A 145 -32.50 17.30 41.32
C GLU A 145 -32.33 18.49 42.28
N GLN A 146 -31.96 18.26 43.55
CA GLN A 146 -31.63 19.35 44.48
C GLN A 146 -30.43 20.17 44.01
N GLN A 147 -29.41 19.51 43.44
CA GLN A 147 -28.22 20.20 42.93
C GLN A 147 -28.54 21.07 41.71
N GLN A 148 -29.49 20.65 40.87
CA GLN A 148 -29.97 21.45 39.74
C GLN A 148 -30.79 22.67 40.20
N GLN A 149 -31.60 22.54 41.26
CA GLN A 149 -32.37 23.67 41.80
C GLN A 149 -31.49 24.76 42.45
N GLN A 150 -30.30 24.43 42.95
CA GLN A 150 -29.36 25.43 43.48
C GLN A 150 -28.58 26.19 42.40
N GLN A 151 -28.65 25.76 41.13
CA GLN A 151 -27.97 26.43 40.01
C GLN A 151 -28.89 27.37 39.20
N GLN A 152 -30.14 27.59 39.63
CA GLN A 152 -31.02 28.66 39.15
C GLN A 152 -31.16 29.76 40.21
#